data_AF-A0A2S6CH72-F1
#
_entry.id   AF-A0A2S6CH72-F1
#
_cell.length_a   1.000
_cell.length_b   1.000
_cell.length_c   1.000
_cell.angle_alpha   90.00
_cell.angle_beta   90.00
_cell.angle_gamma   90.00
#
_symmetry.space_group_name_H-M   'P 1'
#
loop_
_entity.id
_entity.type
_entity.pdbx_description
1 polymer ?
#
loop_
_entity_poly.entity_id
_entity_poly.type
_entity_poly.pdbx_seq_one_letter_code
_entity_poly.pdbx_strand_id
1 'polypeptide(L)'
;MQTQDEFLSNPGLVPQQHTVKRDCMICHEELIDPVSTSFCACRVLYCRECIMAWFKSSNKCATCQTRLYYLKPDYDGEEEYIYNEHEDENEGYRESYVFDVEAKFTCNALQVLILFSALLFLAIIS
;
A
#
# COMPACT_ATOMS: atom_id res chain seq x y z
N MET A 1 4.76 -6.68 16.08
CA MET A 1 4.39 -6.41 14.67
C MET A 1 5.47 -5.50 14.11
N GLN A 2 6.03 -5.84 12.95
CA GLN A 2 7.37 -5.39 12.50
C GLN A 2 7.33 -4.01 11.81
N THR A 3 8.49 -3.36 11.68
CA THR A 3 8.68 -2.14 10.90
C THR A 3 8.83 -2.45 9.40
N GLN A 4 8.75 -1.43 8.54
CA GLN A 4 8.89 -1.63 7.08
C GLN A 4 10.23 -2.26 6.70
N ASP A 5 11.34 -1.75 7.24
CA ASP A 5 12.68 -2.23 6.93
C ASP A 5 12.87 -3.69 7.37
N GLU A 6 12.35 -4.04 8.54
CA GLU A 6 12.36 -5.41 9.05
C GLU A 6 11.53 -6.33 8.17
N PHE A 7 10.33 -5.89 7.79
CA PHE A 7 9.46 -6.65 6.88
C PHE A 7 10.18 -6.90 5.56
N LEU A 8 10.73 -5.88 4.91
CA LEU A 8 11.42 -6.02 3.63
C LEU A 8 12.72 -6.83 3.73
N SER A 9 13.40 -6.80 4.88
CA SER A 9 14.69 -7.47 5.09
C SER A 9 14.55 -8.94 5.48
N ASN A 10 13.41 -9.41 6.05
CA ASN A 10 13.28 -10.80 6.48
C ASN A 10 11.83 -11.27 6.76
N PRO A 11 11.21 -12.16 5.95
CA PRO A 11 11.32 -12.39 4.51
C PRO A 11 10.11 -11.77 3.78
N GLY A 12 9.74 -10.53 4.09
CA GLY A 12 8.43 -9.91 3.78
C GLY A 12 7.89 -10.18 2.38
N LEU A 13 8.77 -10.25 1.39
CA LEU A 13 8.49 -10.74 0.05
C LEU A 13 9.16 -12.10 -0.18
N VAL A 14 8.36 -13.14 -0.34
CA VAL A 14 8.81 -14.51 -0.62
C VAL A 14 8.70 -14.78 -2.12
N PRO A 15 9.81 -15.04 -2.83
CA PRO A 15 9.79 -15.45 -4.23
C PRO A 15 9.00 -16.75 -4.42
N GLN A 16 8.20 -16.83 -5.48
CA GLN A 16 7.38 -17.99 -5.79
C GLN A 16 7.85 -18.63 -7.11
N GLN A 17 7.94 -19.96 -7.16
CA GLN A 17 8.19 -20.65 -8.41
C GLN A 17 6.88 -20.82 -9.15
N HIS A 18 6.79 -20.27 -10.37
CA HIS A 18 5.55 -20.25 -11.12
C HIS A 18 5.36 -21.56 -11.89
N THR A 19 4.43 -22.40 -11.45
CA THR A 19 3.99 -23.62 -12.15
C THR A 19 2.63 -23.46 -12.83
N VAL A 20 1.91 -22.37 -12.53
CA VAL A 20 0.56 -22.08 -13.04
C VAL A 20 0.54 -20.65 -13.57
N LYS A 21 0.07 -20.45 -14.81
CA LYS A 21 -0.16 -19.09 -15.35
C LYS A 21 -1.20 -18.37 -14.49
N ARG A 22 -0.74 -17.34 -13.79
CA ARG A 22 -1.55 -16.38 -13.04
C ARG A 22 -1.08 -14.98 -13.42
N ASP A 23 -2.00 -14.03 -13.31
CA ASP A 23 -1.72 -12.63 -13.57
C ASP A 23 -1.46 -11.90 -12.26
N CYS A 24 -0.64 -10.85 -12.34
CA CYS A 24 -0.36 -9.98 -11.22
C CYS A 24 -1.62 -9.24 -10.77
N MET A 25 -1.93 -9.22 -9.48
CA MET A 25 -3.14 -8.52 -8.99
C MET A 25 -3.02 -6.99 -8.93
N ILE A 26 -1.87 -6.43 -9.31
CA ILE A 26 -1.65 -4.98 -9.38
C ILE A 26 -1.66 -4.50 -10.84
N CYS A 27 -0.87 -5.12 -11.73
CA CYS A 27 -0.81 -4.72 -13.14
C CYS A 27 -1.75 -5.52 -14.06
N HIS A 28 -2.30 -6.65 -13.60
CA HIS A 28 -3.14 -7.56 -14.39
C HIS A 28 -2.45 -8.15 -15.63
N GLU A 29 -1.12 -8.18 -15.64
CA GLU A 29 -0.29 -8.78 -16.68
C GLU A 29 0.41 -10.06 -16.18
N GLU A 30 1.12 -10.75 -17.08
CA GLU A 30 1.90 -11.93 -16.75
C GLU A 30 2.95 -11.61 -15.68
N LEU A 31 3.06 -12.50 -14.69
CA LEU A 31 3.93 -12.30 -13.54
C LEU A 31 5.42 -12.32 -13.93
N ILE A 32 6.10 -11.20 -13.70
CA ILE A 32 7.55 -11.06 -13.81
C ILE A 32 8.14 -11.08 -12.39
N ASP A 33 9.02 -12.05 -12.11
CA ASP A 33 9.59 -12.30 -10.77
C ASP A 33 8.51 -12.34 -9.67
N PRO A 34 7.64 -13.38 -9.69
CA PRO A 34 6.49 -13.46 -8.81
C PRO A 34 6.89 -13.56 -7.34
N VAL A 35 6.30 -12.70 -6.53
CA VAL A 35 6.47 -12.69 -5.08
C VAL A 35 5.12 -12.75 -4.37
N SER A 36 5.11 -13.35 -3.19
CA SER A 36 3.99 -13.33 -2.25
C SER A 36 4.41 -12.66 -0.94
N THR A 37 3.46 -12.05 -0.24
CA THR A 37 3.72 -11.51 1.11
C THR A 37 3.68 -12.63 2.15
N SER A 38 4.74 -12.75 2.97
CA SER A 38 4.87 -13.86 3.96
C SER A 38 3.85 -13.81 5.09
N PHE A 39 3.42 -12.62 5.47
CA PHE A 39 2.54 -12.39 6.62
C PHE A 39 1.06 -12.22 6.25
N CYS A 40 0.71 -12.33 4.95
CA CYS A 40 -0.68 -12.22 4.49
C CYS A 40 -1.30 -13.59 4.26
N ALA A 41 -2.44 -13.86 4.91
CA ALA A 41 -3.26 -15.05 4.64
C ALA A 41 -3.82 -15.08 3.21
N CYS A 42 -3.85 -13.93 2.52
CA CYS A 42 -4.32 -13.80 1.15
C CYS A 42 -3.48 -14.57 0.12
N ARG A 43 -2.18 -14.76 0.37
CA ARG A 43 -1.23 -15.49 -0.50
C ARG A 43 -1.35 -15.16 -1.99
N VAL A 44 -1.63 -13.89 -2.28
CA VAL A 44 -1.74 -13.37 -3.64
C VAL A 44 -0.35 -13.16 -4.22
N LEU A 45 -0.24 -13.35 -5.54
CA LEU A 45 0.99 -13.14 -6.28
C LEU A 45 1.01 -11.76 -6.94
N TYR A 46 2.19 -11.13 -6.89
CA TYR A 46 2.46 -9.85 -7.50
C TYR A 46 3.81 -9.91 -8.21
N CYS A 47 4.02 -9.05 -9.21
CA CYS A 47 5.37 -8.76 -9.68
C CYS A 47 6.13 -8.06 -8.55
N ARG A 48 7.42 -8.37 -8.37
CA ARG A 48 8.25 -7.73 -7.33
C ARG A 48 8.16 -6.21 -7.37
N GLU A 49 8.31 -5.63 -8.55
CA GLU A 49 8.32 -4.18 -8.72
C GLU A 49 6.97 -3.54 -8.38
N CYS A 50 5.87 -4.18 -8.79
CA CYS A 50 4.52 -3.68 -8.52
C CYS A 50 4.23 -3.59 -7.03
N ILE A 51 4.56 -4.65 -6.28
CA ILE A 51 4.29 -4.67 -4.84
C ILE A 51 5.25 -3.74 -4.07
N MET A 52 6.50 -3.61 -4.53
CA MET A 52 7.44 -2.64 -3.95
C MET A 52 6.99 -1.19 -4.19
N ALA A 53 6.48 -0.88 -5.38
CA ALA A 53 5.91 0.44 -5.67
C ALA A 53 4.70 0.74 -4.77
N TRP A 54 3.83 -0.25 -4.56
CA TRP A 54 2.70 -0.14 -3.63
C TRP A 54 3.14 0.16 -2.19
N PHE A 55 4.20 -0.48 -1.71
CA PHE A 55 4.71 -0.28 -0.36
C PHE A 55 5.34 1.10 -0.11
N LYS A 56 5.57 1.91 -1.15
CA LYS A 56 5.99 3.30 -0.99
C LYS A 56 4.88 4.19 -0.44
N SER A 57 3.61 3.86 -0.69
CA SER A 57 2.45 4.68 -0.31
C SER A 57 1.51 3.99 0.68
N SER A 58 1.67 2.69 0.90
CA SER A 58 0.78 1.92 1.75
C SER A 58 1.52 0.83 2.52
N ASN A 59 1.18 0.66 3.79
CA ASN A 59 1.65 -0.46 4.62
C ASN A 59 0.66 -1.64 4.63
N LYS A 60 -0.33 -1.63 3.73
CA LYS A 60 -1.39 -2.64 3.65
C LYS A 60 -1.20 -3.54 2.45
N CYS A 61 -1.72 -4.76 2.52
CA CYS A 61 -1.82 -5.62 1.34
C CYS A 61 -2.75 -5.00 0.28
N ALA A 62 -2.33 -4.99 -0.99
CA ALA A 62 -3.13 -4.46 -2.09
C ALA A 62 -4.47 -5.18 -2.28
N THR A 63 -4.56 -6.47 -1.92
CA THR A 63 -5.78 -7.27 -2.12
C THR A 63 -6.70 -7.31 -0.90
N CYS A 64 -6.19 -7.66 0.29
CA CYS A 64 -7.04 -7.80 1.47
C CYS A 64 -6.99 -6.59 2.42
N GLN A 65 -6.21 -5.54 2.10
CA GLN A 65 -6.07 -4.32 2.91
C GLN A 65 -5.60 -4.55 4.36
N THR A 66 -5.15 -5.76 4.70
CA THR A 66 -4.56 -6.07 6.01
C THR A 66 -3.24 -5.33 6.16
N ARG A 67 -3.03 -4.67 7.31
CA ARG A 67 -1.76 -4.02 7.65
C ARG A 67 -0.65 -5.08 7.78
N LEU A 68 0.44 -4.91 7.04
CA LEU A 68 1.57 -5.85 7.02
C LEU A 68 2.68 -5.44 7.98
N TYR A 69 2.88 -4.14 8.19
CA TYR A 69 3.89 -3.58 9.08
C TYR A 69 3.41 -2.23 9.66
N TYR A 70 4.02 -1.79 10.75
CA TYR A 70 3.80 -0.45 11.27
C TYR A 70 4.65 0.56 10.48
N LEU A 71 4.03 1.71 10.16
CA LEU A 71 4.78 2.89 9.80
C LEU A 71 5.40 3.42 11.08
N LYS A 72 6.72 3.62 11.10
CA LYS A 72 7.32 4.40 12.19
C LYS A 72 6.67 5.78 12.10
N PRO A 73 6.18 6.36 13.21
CA PRO A 73 5.85 7.78 13.19
C PRO A 73 7.11 8.52 12.76
N ASP A 74 6.97 9.45 11.82
CA ASP A 74 8.05 10.36 11.47
C ASP A 74 8.37 11.13 12.75
N TYR A 75 9.39 10.69 13.47
CA TYR A 75 9.85 11.32 14.70
C TYR A 75 10.58 12.59 14.26
N ASP A 76 9.84 13.69 14.12
CA ASP A 76 10.35 15.05 14.00
C ASP A 76 10.88 15.51 15.37
N GLY A 77 11.82 14.74 15.93
CA GLY A 77 12.34 15.00 17.25
C GLY A 77 13.22 16.25 17.26
N GLU A 78 12.67 17.35 17.77
CA GLU A 78 13.20 17.94 19.00
C GLU A 78 12.10 18.67 19.80
N GLU A 79 11.19 17.90 20.41
CA GLU A 79 10.55 18.39 21.65
C GLU A 79 11.55 18.18 22.79
N GLU A 80 12.23 19.26 23.15
CA GLU A 80 13.01 19.38 24.37
C GLU A 80 12.11 19.05 25.58
N TYR A 81 12.32 17.88 26.19
CA TYR A 81 11.67 17.50 27.43
C TYR A 81 12.18 18.39 28.57
N ILE A 82 11.49 19.51 28.79
CA ILE A 82 11.62 20.28 30.02
C ILE A 82 10.90 19.46 31.11
N TYR A 83 11.68 18.87 32.03
CA TYR A 83 11.14 18.34 33.28
C TYR A 83 10.56 19.50 34.09
N ASN A 84 9.26 19.78 33.92
CA ASN A 84 8.53 20.60 34.88
C ASN A 84 8.12 19.68 36.02
N GLU A 85 8.87 19.73 37.12
CA GLU A 85 8.44 19.24 38.43
C GLU A 85 7.22 20.04 38.88
N HIS A 86 6.03 19.67 38.42
CA HIS A 86 4.78 20.13 39.00
C HIS A 86 3.82 18.94 39.05
N GLU A 87 3.73 18.37 40.25
CA GLU A 87 2.57 17.60 40.70
C GLU A 87 1.33 18.47 40.50
N ASP A 88 0.31 17.95 39.80
CA ASP A 88 -1.11 18.08 40.16
C ASP A 88 -2.04 17.54 39.04
N GLU A 89 -2.76 16.48 39.40
CA GLU A 89 -4.15 16.11 39.09
C GLU A 89 -4.77 16.42 37.69
N ASN A 90 -5.02 15.32 36.96
CA ASN A 90 -6.26 14.98 36.24
C ASN A 90 -6.84 15.98 35.21
N GLU A 91 -6.81 15.64 33.92
CA GLU A 91 -8.02 15.58 33.06
C GLU A 91 -7.71 15.15 31.61
N GLY A 92 -8.46 14.16 31.11
CA GLY A 92 -8.91 14.14 29.71
C GLY A 92 -8.00 13.53 28.65
N TYR A 93 -7.89 12.21 28.60
CA TYR A 93 -7.45 11.48 27.40
C TYR A 93 -8.51 11.65 26.28
N ARG A 94 -8.34 12.66 25.41
CA ARG A 94 -9.14 12.79 24.18
C ARG A 94 -8.39 12.15 23.02
N GLU A 95 -8.66 10.87 22.83
CA GLU A 95 -8.34 10.15 21.61
C GLU A 95 -9.24 10.68 20.47
N SER A 96 -8.67 11.42 19.52
CA SER A 96 -9.38 11.72 18.27
C SER A 96 -8.47 11.50 17.07
N TYR A 97 -8.45 10.26 16.58
CA TYR A 97 -7.93 9.91 15.26
C TYR A 97 -8.91 10.40 14.19
N VAL A 98 -8.53 11.42 13.43
CA VAL A 98 -9.09 11.64 12.10
C VAL A 98 -7.95 12.05 11.17
N PHE A 99 -7.52 11.12 10.32
CA PHE A 99 -6.85 11.45 9.07
C PHE A 99 -7.56 10.69 7.96
N ASP A 100 -8.63 11.30 7.47
CA ASP A 100 -9.16 11.04 6.13
C ASP A 100 -8.17 11.64 5.13
N VAL A 101 -7.20 10.82 4.70
CA VAL A 101 -6.48 11.12 3.46
C VAL A 101 -7.32 10.50 2.35
N GLU A 102 -8.14 11.34 1.73
CA GLU A 102 -8.84 11.05 0.48
C GLU A 102 -7.82 10.55 -0.56
N ALA A 103 -7.65 9.24 -0.65
CA ALA A 103 -6.96 8.62 -1.76
C ALA A 103 -7.89 8.70 -2.97
N LYS A 104 -7.81 9.80 -3.71
CA LYS A 104 -8.30 9.88 -5.09
C LYS A 104 -7.48 8.92 -5.96
N PHE A 105 -7.81 7.64 -5.88
CA PHE A 105 -7.50 6.67 -6.91
C PHE A 105 -8.45 6.95 -8.08
N THR A 106 -8.08 7.88 -8.96
CA THR A 106 -8.67 7.90 -10.30
C THR A 106 -8.19 6.65 -11.01
N CYS A 107 -9.07 5.66 -11.04
CA CYS A 107 -8.93 4.43 -11.78
C CYS A 107 -8.79 4.79 -13.27
N ASN A 108 -7.56 4.81 -13.78
CA ASN A 108 -7.23 5.16 -15.17
C ASN A 108 -7.85 4.21 -16.22
N ALA A 109 -8.61 3.18 -15.80
CA ALA A 109 -9.37 2.32 -16.71
C ALA A 109 -10.54 3.03 -17.41
N LEU A 110 -11.21 3.97 -16.72
CA LEU A 110 -12.37 4.68 -17.33
C LEU A 110 -11.93 5.71 -18.37
N GLN A 111 -10.76 6.32 -18.19
CA GLN A 111 -10.23 7.35 -19.10
C GLN A 111 -9.77 6.75 -20.43
N VAL A 112 -9.23 5.52 -20.41
CA VAL A 112 -8.87 4.78 -21.63
C VAL A 112 -10.11 4.37 -22.41
N LEU A 113 -11.16 3.86 -21.75
CA LEU A 113 -12.42 3.49 -22.42
C LEU A 113 -13.12 4.70 -23.08
N ILE A 114 -13.08 5.88 -22.44
CA ILE A 114 -13.64 7.11 -23.02
C ILE A 114 -12.86 7.51 -24.29
N LEU A 115 -11.52 7.45 -24.27
CA LEU A 115 -10.71 7.75 -25.46
C LEU A 115 -10.91 6.74 -26.59
N PHE A 116 -10.99 5.45 -26.28
CA PHE A 116 -11.27 4.41 -27.29
C PHE A 116 -12.66 4.56 -27.91
N SER A 117 -13.68 4.90 -27.10
CA SER A 117 -15.02 5.18 -27.62
C SER A 117 -15.04 6.41 -28.54
N ALA A 118 -14.37 7.50 -28.16
CA ALA A 118 -14.30 8.72 -28.96
C ALA A 118 -13.58 8.51 -30.30
N LEU A 119 -12.52 7.69 -30.33
CA LEU A 119 -11.82 7.31 -31.55
C LEU A 119 -12.68 6.42 -32.47
N LEU A 120 -13.47 5.49 -31.91
CA LEU A 120 -14.43 4.69 -32.66
C LEU A 120 -15.56 5.55 -33.26
N PHE A 121 -16.08 6.52 -32.52
CA PHE A 121 -17.10 7.44 -33.07
C PHE A 121 -16.58 8.31 -34.21
N LEU A 122 -15.34 8.79 -34.13
CA LEU A 122 -14.72 9.56 -35.22
C LEU A 122 -14.44 8.71 -36.46
N ALA A 123 -14.12 7.41 -36.30
CA ALA A 123 -13.91 6.49 -37.40
C ALA A 123 -15.21 6.06 -38.12
N ILE A 124 -16.38 6.24 -37.49
CA ILE A 124 -17.69 5.90 -38.09
C ILE A 124 -18.28 7.08 -38.89
N ILE A 125 -17.83 8.32 -38.61
CA ILE A 125 -18.35 9.54 -39.24
C ILE A 125 -17.50 10.00 -40.44
N SER A 126 -16.31 9.41 -40.65
CA SER A 126 -15.43 9.67 -41.81
C SER A 126 -15.61 8.63 -42.92
#